data_AF-A0A6L2LYG4-F1
#
_entry.id   AF-A0A6L2LYG4-F1
#
_cell.length_a   1.000
_cell.length_b   1.000
_cell.length_c   1.000
_cell.angle_alpha   90.00
_cell.angle_beta   90.00
_cell.angle_gamma   90.00
#
_symmetry.space_group_name_H-M   'P 1'
#
loop_
_entity.id
_entity.type
_entity.pdbx_description
1 polymer ?
#
loop_
_entity_poly.entity_id
_entity_poly.type
_entity_poly.pdbx_seq_one_letter_code
_entity_poly.pdbx_strand_id
1 'polypeptide(L)'
;MGLPKDIYAAVNSYNATQEIWLHVQMMKGIYIGFQEKEAKFLNELERFTSTEGESIESYYHSFAKLMYDLNRNQLTPKKIACNLKFLNNLQPEWKRYVTLVYQTNKLHDVDYNQLLDYNQL
;
A
#
# COMPACT_ATOMS: atom_id res chain seq x y z
N MET A 1 20.10 -28.30 -8.63
CA MET A 1 19.32 -28.92 -7.53
C MET A 1 19.31 -27.93 -6.38
N GLY A 2 18.13 -27.43 -5.98
CA GLY A 2 18.01 -26.45 -4.90
C GLY A 2 18.00 -27.13 -3.53
N LEU A 3 18.41 -26.39 -2.50
CA LEU A 3 18.35 -26.85 -1.11
C LEU A 3 16.89 -27.17 -0.69
N PRO A 4 16.66 -28.26 0.06
CA PRO A 4 15.36 -28.59 0.64
C PRO A 4 14.76 -27.43 1.47
N LYS A 5 13.45 -27.25 1.38
CA LYS A 5 12.71 -26.08 1.90
C LYS A 5 12.77 -25.95 3.43
N ASP A 6 12.88 -27.08 4.12
CA ASP A 6 13.08 -27.25 5.55
C ASP A 6 14.49 -26.82 6.01
N ILE A 7 15.52 -27.16 5.22
CA ILE A 7 16.89 -26.70 5.46
C ILE A 7 17.00 -25.19 5.23
N TYR A 8 16.35 -24.67 4.18
CA TYR A 8 16.27 -23.23 3.94
C TYR A 8 15.60 -22.48 5.10
N ALA A 9 14.49 -23.02 5.63
CA ALA A 9 13.78 -22.44 6.76
C ALA A 9 14.61 -22.47 8.06
N ALA A 10 15.31 -23.58 8.35
CA ALA A 10 16.17 -23.72 9.52
C ALA A 10 17.36 -22.75 9.48
N VAL A 11 18.02 -22.61 8.33
CA VAL A 11 19.13 -21.68 8.13
C VAL A 11 18.65 -20.22 8.24
N ASN A 12 17.47 -19.90 7.69
CA ASN A 12 16.90 -18.56 7.78
C ASN A 12 16.36 -18.20 9.18
N SER A 13 16.24 -19.17 10.09
CA SER A 13 15.82 -18.96 11.50
C SER A 13 16.97 -18.52 12.42
N TYR A 14 18.23 -18.56 11.93
CA TYR A 14 19.41 -18.19 12.71
C TYR A 14 19.78 -16.72 12.48
N ASN A 15 19.86 -15.93 13.54
CA ASN A 15 20.12 -14.47 13.46
C ASN A 15 21.41 -14.15 12.69
N ALA A 16 22.49 -14.90 12.90
CA ALA A 16 23.76 -14.67 12.17
C ALA A 16 23.61 -14.87 10.66
N THR A 17 22.76 -15.79 10.20
CA THR A 17 22.50 -15.99 8.78
C THR A 17 21.65 -14.86 8.19
N GLN A 18 20.69 -14.34 8.95
CA GLN A 18 19.92 -13.15 8.55
C GLN A 18 20.82 -11.91 8.43
N GLU A 19 21.71 -11.69 9.39
CA GLU A 19 22.67 -10.57 9.37
C GLU A 19 23.65 -10.66 8.21
N ILE A 20 24.21 -11.84 7.94
CA ILE A 20 25.09 -12.07 6.78
C ILE A 20 24.31 -11.84 5.48
N TRP A 21 23.07 -12.34 5.39
CA TRP A 21 22.23 -12.14 4.21
C TRP A 21 21.92 -10.66 3.97
N LEU A 22 21.57 -9.90 5.02
CA LEU A 22 21.35 -8.45 4.94
C LEU A 22 22.59 -7.71 4.42
N HIS A 23 23.78 -8.04 4.92
CA HIS A 23 25.04 -7.47 4.41
C HIS A 23 25.25 -7.76 2.92
N VAL A 24 24.98 -9.00 2.48
CA VAL A 24 25.06 -9.36 1.05
C VAL A 24 24.05 -8.57 0.22
N GLN A 25 22.82 -8.40 0.71
CA GLN A 25 21.80 -7.58 0.03
C GLN A 25 22.19 -6.10 -0.05
N MET A 26 22.84 -5.57 0.99
CA MET A 26 23.38 -4.20 1.01
C MET A 26 24.53 -4.04 0.02
N MET A 27 25.52 -4.95 0.01
CA MET A 27 26.66 -4.92 -0.91
C MET A 27 26.24 -5.01 -2.38
N LYS A 28 25.18 -5.78 -2.67
CA LYS A 28 24.61 -5.88 -4.02
C LYS A 28 23.70 -4.71 -4.39
N GLY A 29 23.48 -3.74 -3.50
CA GLY A 29 22.57 -2.61 -3.69
C GLY A 29 21.09 -3.00 -3.75
N ILE A 30 20.75 -4.28 -3.56
CA ILE A 30 19.37 -4.78 -3.66
C ILE A 30 18.51 -4.22 -2.53
N TYR A 31 19.04 -4.22 -1.30
CA TYR A 31 18.33 -3.66 -0.14
C TYR A 31 18.12 -2.15 -0.28
N ILE A 32 19.14 -1.43 -0.75
CA ILE A 32 19.07 0.02 -0.98
C ILE A 32 18.01 0.33 -2.04
N GLY A 33 18.04 -0.37 -3.19
CA GLY A 33 17.04 -0.19 -4.24
C GLY A 33 15.61 -0.56 -3.80
N PHE A 34 15.44 -1.49 -2.86
CA PHE A 34 14.14 -1.77 -2.25
C PHE A 34 13.67 -0.61 -1.35
N GLN A 35 14.54 -0.11 -0.48
CA GLN A 35 14.25 1.04 0.40
C GLN A 35 13.95 2.31 -0.39
N GLU A 36 14.67 2.59 -1.48
CA GLU A 36 14.40 3.73 -2.35
C GLU A 36 13.02 3.65 -3.02
N LYS A 37 12.63 2.45 -3.47
CA LYS A 37 11.30 2.23 -4.05
C LYS A 37 10.19 2.39 -3.00
N GLU A 38 10.40 1.89 -1.78
CA GLU A 38 9.45 2.05 -0.67
C GLU A 38 9.32 3.53 -0.25
N ALA A 39 10.43 4.24 -0.14
CA ALA A 39 10.44 5.68 0.16
C ALA A 39 9.75 6.51 -0.93
N LYS A 40 10.01 6.19 -2.20
CA LYS A 40 9.32 6.84 -3.33
C LYS A 40 7.81 6.62 -3.27
N PHE A 41 7.37 5.40 -2.97
CA PHE A 41 5.95 5.10 -2.77
C PHE A 41 5.33 5.94 -1.66
N LEU A 42 5.96 5.97 -0.47
CA LEU A 42 5.43 6.72 0.67
C LEU A 42 5.31 8.21 0.33
N ASN A 43 6.29 8.77 -0.38
CA ASN A 43 6.26 10.16 -0.83
C ASN A 43 5.16 10.44 -1.86
N GLU A 44 4.99 9.59 -2.88
CA GLU A 44 3.91 9.73 -3.87
C GLU A 44 2.54 9.61 -3.22
N LEU A 45 2.39 8.64 -2.31
CA LEU A 45 1.15 8.44 -1.57
C LEU A 45 0.88 9.66 -0.68
N GLU A 46 1.85 10.11 0.13
CA GLU A 46 1.72 11.24 1.05
C GLU A 46 1.27 12.53 0.32
N ARG A 47 1.91 12.82 -0.82
CA ARG A 47 1.63 14.00 -1.65
C ARG A 47 0.30 13.91 -2.41
N PHE A 48 -0.28 12.73 -2.56
CA PHE A 48 -1.58 12.59 -3.18
C PHE A 48 -2.65 13.23 -2.29
N THR A 49 -3.44 14.13 -2.87
CA THR A 49 -4.52 14.86 -2.21
C THR A 49 -5.62 15.18 -3.21
N SER A 50 -6.84 15.36 -2.73
CA SER A 50 -7.92 15.93 -3.51
C SER A 50 -7.62 17.36 -3.94
N THR A 51 -8.05 17.74 -5.14
CA THR A 51 -8.07 19.12 -5.64
C THR A 51 -9.43 19.79 -5.41
N GLU A 52 -9.43 21.10 -5.15
CA GLU A 52 -10.68 21.85 -4.89
C GLU A 52 -11.61 21.80 -6.11
N GLY A 53 -12.88 21.49 -5.88
CA GLY A 53 -13.90 21.42 -6.94
C GLY A 53 -13.85 20.16 -7.82
N GLU A 54 -12.93 19.21 -7.57
CA GLU A 54 -12.97 17.92 -8.26
C GLU A 54 -14.20 17.09 -7.85
N SER A 55 -14.68 16.24 -8.75
CA SER A 55 -15.73 15.27 -8.41
C SER A 55 -15.14 14.05 -7.71
N ILE A 56 -15.96 13.36 -6.91
CA ILE A 56 -15.57 12.10 -6.26
C ILE A 56 -15.14 11.02 -7.26
N GLU A 57 -15.73 11.03 -8.47
CA GLU A 57 -15.38 10.13 -9.56
C GLU A 57 -13.97 10.44 -10.13
N SER A 58 -13.68 11.73 -10.35
CA SER A 58 -12.35 12.17 -10.81
C SER A 58 -11.27 11.88 -9.77
N TYR A 59 -11.59 12.08 -8.49
CA TYR A 59 -10.73 11.71 -7.36
C TYR A 59 -10.44 10.20 -7.36
N TYR A 60 -11.49 9.38 -7.44
CA TYR A 60 -11.36 7.92 -7.50
C TYR A 60 -10.50 7.47 -8.68
N HIS A 61 -10.73 8.02 -9.88
CA HIS A 61 -9.96 7.67 -11.06
C HIS A 61 -8.47 8.01 -10.88
N SER A 62 -8.17 9.18 -10.31
CA SER A 62 -6.79 9.62 -10.03
C SER A 62 -6.11 8.72 -9.00
N PHE A 63 -6.84 8.32 -7.95
CA PHE A 63 -6.33 7.41 -6.93
C PHE A 63 -6.11 5.99 -7.50
N ALA A 64 -7.05 5.48 -8.28
CA ALA A 64 -6.96 4.17 -8.94
C ALA A 64 -5.76 4.10 -9.90
N LYS A 65 -5.47 5.19 -10.61
CA LYS A 65 -4.28 5.31 -11.46
C LYS A 65 -2.99 5.24 -10.63
N LEU A 66 -2.90 5.97 -9.52
CA LEU A 66 -1.76 5.88 -8.60
C LEU A 66 -1.56 4.43 -8.12
N MET A 67 -2.64 3.78 -7.67
CA MET A 67 -2.62 2.39 -7.22
C MET A 67 -2.16 1.41 -8.31
N TYR A 68 -2.60 1.63 -9.54
CA TYR A 68 -2.16 0.84 -10.70
C TYR A 68 -0.67 1.02 -10.98
N ASP A 69 -0.17 2.25 -10.96
CA ASP A 69 1.25 2.56 -11.20
C ASP A 69 2.14 1.93 -10.12
N LEU A 70 1.70 1.94 -8.86
CA LEU A 70 2.41 1.29 -7.76
C LEU A 70 2.47 -0.24 -7.95
N ASN A 71 1.34 -0.87 -8.26
CA ASN A 71 1.28 -2.31 -8.50
C ASN A 71 2.17 -2.73 -9.67
N ARG A 72 2.23 -1.94 -10.76
CA ARG A 72 3.14 -2.21 -11.89
C ARG A 72 4.61 -2.15 -11.51
N ASN A 73 4.96 -1.37 -10.49
CA ASN A 73 6.32 -1.28 -9.97
C ASN A 73 6.65 -2.35 -8.90
N GLN A 74 5.79 -3.37 -8.76
CA GLN A 74 5.89 -4.43 -7.74
C GLN A 74 5.82 -3.89 -6.31
N LEU A 75 5.22 -2.71 -6.12
CA LEU A 75 4.97 -2.11 -4.83
C LEU A 75 3.52 -2.41 -4.47
N THR A 76 3.32 -3.37 -3.56
CA THR A 76 1.98 -3.81 -3.15
C THR A 76 1.68 -3.27 -1.75
N PRO A 77 1.12 -2.05 -1.63
CA PRO A 77 0.79 -1.49 -0.33
C PRO A 77 -0.32 -2.27 0.36
N LYS A 78 -0.32 -2.26 1.70
CA LYS A 78 -1.37 -2.91 2.49
C LYS A 78 -2.71 -2.24 2.19
N LYS A 79 -3.77 -3.04 2.02
CA LYS A 79 -5.13 -2.56 1.75
C LYS A 79 -5.57 -1.46 2.72
N ILE A 80 -5.34 -1.68 4.02
CA ILE A 80 -5.69 -0.69 5.05
C ILE A 80 -5.00 0.66 4.86
N ALA A 81 -3.72 0.68 4.47
CA ALA A 81 -2.99 1.93 4.25
C ALA A 81 -3.59 2.70 3.06
N CYS A 82 -3.96 1.99 2.01
CA CYS A 82 -4.62 2.57 0.83
C CYS A 82 -6.00 3.12 1.18
N ASN A 83 -6.80 2.32 1.88
CA ASN A 83 -8.15 2.69 2.32
C ASN A 83 -8.13 3.93 3.23
N LEU A 84 -7.23 3.96 4.21
CA LEU A 84 -7.07 5.11 5.10
C LEU A 84 -6.63 6.36 4.31
N LYS A 85 -5.69 6.23 3.38
CA LYS A 85 -5.24 7.36 2.57
C LYS A 85 -6.35 7.89 1.67
N PHE A 86 -7.10 7.00 1.03
CA PHE A 86 -8.26 7.35 0.22
C PHE A 86 -9.28 8.14 1.05
N LEU A 87 -9.68 7.61 2.21
CA LEU A 87 -10.69 8.25 3.05
C LEU A 87 -10.23 9.57 3.69
N ASN A 88 -8.96 9.67 4.11
CA ASN A 88 -8.42 10.87 4.76
C ASN A 88 -8.32 12.07 3.82
N ASN A 89 -8.23 11.81 2.52
CA ASN A 89 -8.12 12.83 1.48
C ASN A 89 -9.47 13.15 0.83
N LEU A 90 -10.58 12.58 1.31
CA LEU A 90 -11.90 12.97 0.84
C LEU A 90 -12.24 14.38 1.33
N GLN A 91 -12.82 15.20 0.45
CA GLN A 91 -13.32 16.52 0.82
C GLN A 91 -14.43 16.43 1.89
N PRO A 92 -14.61 17.48 2.72
CA PRO A 92 -15.57 17.48 3.83
C PRO A 92 -17.00 17.05 3.44
N GLU A 93 -17.45 17.40 2.24
CA GLU A 93 -18.78 17.09 1.69
C GLU A 93 -19.00 15.58 1.52
N TRP A 94 -17.91 14.82 1.40
CA TRP A 94 -17.90 13.37 1.24
C TRP A 94 -17.61 12.62 2.55
N LYS A 95 -17.42 13.33 3.68
CA LYS A 95 -17.13 12.69 4.98
C LYS A 95 -18.25 11.79 5.51
N ARG A 96 -19.49 11.98 5.04
CA ARG A 96 -20.61 11.06 5.36
C ARG A 96 -20.32 9.61 4.96
N TYR A 97 -19.55 9.42 3.89
CA TYR A 97 -19.11 8.12 3.39
C TYR A 97 -18.03 7.50 4.29
N VAL A 98 -17.20 8.34 4.92
CA VAL A 98 -16.16 7.91 5.87
C VAL A 98 -16.79 7.31 7.13
N THR A 99 -17.85 7.94 7.66
CA THR A 99 -18.54 7.46 8.87
C THR A 99 -19.12 6.05 8.70
N LEU A 100 -19.71 5.75 7.53
CA LEU A 100 -20.31 4.45 7.24
C LEU A 100 -19.26 3.32 7.19
N VAL A 101 -18.09 3.62 6.62
CA VAL A 101 -16.99 2.66 6.50
C VAL A 101 -16.37 2.33 7.86
N TYR A 102 -16.17 3.34 8.72
CA TYR A 102 -15.68 3.12 10.08
C TYR A 102 -16.67 2.31 10.93
N GLN A 103 -17.97 2.57 10.81
CA GLN A 103 -19.01 1.83 11.54
C GLN A 103 -19.08 0.35 11.17
N THR A 104 -18.73 0.00 9.93
CA THR A 104 -18.76 -1.41 9.47
C THR A 104 -17.45 -2.16 9.73
N ASN A 105 -16.42 -1.49 10.26
CA ASN A 105 -15.09 -2.04 10.55
C ASN A 105 -14.42 -2.79 9.37
N LYS A 106 -14.82 -2.47 8.13
CA LYS A 106 -14.43 -3.23 6.92
C LYS A 106 -13.04 -2.89 6.38
N LEU A 107 -12.33 -1.92 6.97
CA LEU A 107 -11.09 -1.35 6.43
C LEU A 107 -9.98 -2.38 6.13
N HIS A 108 -9.99 -3.52 6.81
CA HIS A 108 -9.01 -4.59 6.63
C HIS A 108 -9.39 -5.58 5.52
N ASP A 109 -10.69 -5.74 5.26
CA ASP A 109 -11.23 -6.85 4.48
C ASP A 109 -11.61 -6.44 3.06
N VAL A 110 -11.97 -5.17 2.86
CA VAL A 110 -12.42 -4.63 1.57
C VAL A 110 -11.38 -3.69 0.96
N ASP A 111 -11.39 -3.53 -0.36
CA ASP A 111 -10.59 -2.50 -1.04
C ASP A 111 -11.38 -1.19 -1.21
N TYR A 112 -10.67 -0.12 -1.57
CA TYR A 112 -11.24 1.23 -1.73
C TYR A 112 -12.28 1.32 -2.86
N ASN A 113 -12.27 0.41 -3.84
CA ASN A 113 -13.30 0.37 -4.87
C ASN A 113 -14.63 -0.07 -4.25
N GLN A 114 -14.59 -1.13 -3.43
CA GLN A 114 -15.75 -1.63 -2.72
C GLN A 114 -16.29 -0.61 -1.70
N LEU A 115 -15.40 0.18 -1.09
CA LEU A 115 -15.80 1.29 -0.22
C LEU A 115 -16.64 2.34 -0.96
N LEU A 116 -16.38 2.59 -2.25
CA LEU A 116 -17.16 3.54 -3.04
C LEU A 116 -18.55 2.97 -3.39
N ASP A 117 -18.63 1.67 -3.71
CA ASP A 117 -19.89 1.00 -4.08
C ASP A 117 -20.89 0.92 -2.91
N TYR A 118 -20.40 0.72 -1.68
CA TYR A 118 -21.27 0.72 -0.48
C TYR A 118 -21.95 2.06 -0.19
N ASN A 119 -21.50 3.14 -0.83
CA ASN A 119 -21.92 4.50 -0.58
C ASN A 119 -22.91 5.05 -1.64
N GLN A 120 -23.36 4.21 -2.59
CA GLN A 120 -24.39 4.54 -3.60
C GLN A 120 -25.83 4.10 -3.21
N LEU A 121 -26.09 3.82 -1.93
CA LEU A 121 -27.44 3.58 -1.38
C LEU A 121 -27.92 4.76 -0.53
#